data_AF-A0A2D5YLC9-F1
#
_entry.id   AF-A0A2D5YLC9-F1
#
_cell.length_a   1.000
_cell.length_b   1.000
_cell.length_c   1.000
_cell.angle_alpha   90.00
_cell.angle_beta   90.00
_cell.angle_gamma   90.00
#
_symmetry.space_group_name_H-M   'P 1'
#
loop_
_entity.id
_entity.type
_entity.pdbx_description
1 polymer ?
#
loop_
_entity_poly.entity_id
_entity_poly.type
_entity_poly.pdbx_seq_one_letter_code
_entity_poly.pdbx_strand_id
1 'polypeptide(L)'
;MKYKKLLNKIQSETGLESPQERREILITAMRENERKGNDCLKCSGRCCTYEANSMNMTNLEALEALAFLEDEGLINEELIERLEKSVKEFRLDSMLQIGKGEFYRKSYTCPFFNFPTWGCGFGAKNKPYGCIAFNPRESGQENGGNCNSNLEIQMKRLFFHEDKEREASSLIAEQFKIADDKSSIPMKLLELLNSKVN
;
A
#
# COMPACT_ATOMS: atom_id res chain seq x y z
N MET A 1 -14.44 6.75 -13.70
CA MET A 1 -13.36 7.64 -13.20
C MET A 1 -13.82 8.47 -12.00
N LYS A 2 -14.46 7.83 -11.00
CA LYS A 2 -14.87 8.42 -9.73
C LYS A 2 -13.65 8.72 -8.85
N TYR A 3 -12.75 7.74 -8.69
CA TYR A 3 -11.61 7.82 -7.78
C TYR A 3 -10.53 8.75 -8.32
N LYS A 4 -10.23 8.67 -9.62
CA LYS A 4 -9.27 9.59 -10.25
C LYS A 4 -9.70 11.05 -10.17
N LYS A 5 -10.99 11.33 -10.42
CA LYS A 5 -11.55 12.68 -10.30
C LYS A 5 -11.43 13.20 -8.86
N LEU A 6 -11.75 12.35 -7.88
CA LEU A 6 -11.63 12.71 -6.47
C LEU A 6 -10.18 12.95 -6.05
N LEU A 7 -9.24 12.10 -6.48
CA LEU A 7 -7.81 12.28 -6.23
C LEU A 7 -7.31 13.62 -6.78
N ASN A 8 -7.65 13.95 -8.03
CA ASN A 8 -7.27 15.23 -8.64
C ASN A 8 -7.86 16.43 -7.88
N LYS A 9 -9.11 16.31 -7.41
CA LYS A 9 -9.75 17.36 -6.60
C LYS A 9 -8.98 17.58 -5.29
N ILE A 10 -8.69 16.51 -4.54
CA ILE A 10 -7.95 16.59 -3.28
C ILE A 10 -6.54 17.17 -3.50
N GLN A 11 -5.86 16.77 -4.57
CA GLN A 11 -4.55 17.33 -4.91
C GLN A 11 -4.61 18.83 -5.20
N SER A 12 -5.64 19.27 -5.92
CA SER A 12 -5.84 20.70 -6.17
C SER A 12 -6.18 21.49 -4.90
N GLU A 13 -6.94 20.91 -3.97
CA GLU A 13 -7.36 21.58 -2.73
C GLU A 13 -6.23 21.69 -1.71
N THR A 14 -5.38 20.66 -1.61
CA THR A 14 -4.29 20.57 -0.61
C THR A 14 -2.93 21.00 -1.16
N GLY A 15 -2.81 21.18 -2.47
CA GLY A 15 -1.52 21.36 -3.13
C GLY A 15 -0.59 20.13 -3.00
N LEU A 16 -1.15 18.94 -2.76
CA LEU A 16 -0.44 17.67 -2.67
C LEU A 16 0.21 17.31 -4.01
N GLU A 17 1.49 16.94 -3.97
CA GLU A 17 2.21 16.50 -5.15
C GLU A 17 1.65 15.18 -5.73
N SER A 18 2.01 14.88 -6.98
CA SER A 18 1.56 13.67 -7.66
C SER A 18 2.03 12.39 -6.93
N PRO A 19 1.32 11.25 -7.12
CA PRO A 19 1.73 9.97 -6.53
C PRO A 19 3.18 9.59 -6.86
N GLN A 20 3.64 9.97 -8.06
CA GLN A 20 5.00 9.73 -8.54
C GLN A 20 6.01 10.58 -7.77
N GLU A 21 5.80 11.89 -7.68
CA GLU A 21 6.73 12.81 -6.99
C GLU A 21 6.94 12.40 -5.54
N ARG A 22 5.86 12.05 -4.83
CA ARG A 22 5.93 11.64 -3.42
C ARG A 22 6.63 10.30 -3.21
N ARG A 23 6.70 9.46 -4.25
CA ARG A 23 7.38 8.15 -4.21
C ARG A 23 8.78 8.18 -4.79
N GLU A 24 9.20 9.26 -5.43
CA GLU A 24 10.44 9.31 -6.23
C GLU A 24 11.67 8.93 -5.39
N ILE A 25 11.76 9.42 -4.15
CA ILE A 25 12.87 9.08 -3.25
C ILE A 25 12.89 7.59 -2.89
N LEU A 26 11.72 6.98 -2.66
CA LEU A 26 11.61 5.54 -2.37
C LEU A 26 11.94 4.71 -3.61
N ILE A 27 11.42 5.11 -4.77
CA ILE A 27 11.61 4.42 -6.06
C ILE A 27 13.09 4.49 -6.47
N THR A 28 13.73 5.64 -6.29
CA THR A 28 15.16 5.82 -6.57
C THR A 28 15.98 4.88 -5.70
N ALA A 29 15.72 4.86 -4.39
CA ALA A 29 16.40 3.97 -3.45
C ALA A 29 16.20 2.49 -3.78
N MET A 30 14.97 2.09 -4.11
CA MET A 30 14.62 0.73 -4.54
C MET A 30 15.44 0.35 -5.78
N ARG A 31 15.47 1.21 -6.81
CA ARG A 31 16.23 0.98 -8.06
C ARG A 31 17.75 0.98 -7.84
N GLU A 32 18.26 1.75 -6.89
CA GLU A 32 19.67 1.70 -6.51
C GLU A 32 20.02 0.39 -5.80
N ASN A 33 19.12 -0.11 -4.95
CA ASN A 33 19.27 -1.40 -4.29
C ASN A 33 19.24 -2.55 -5.31
N GLU A 34 18.30 -2.51 -6.26
CA GLU A 34 18.23 -3.45 -7.38
C GLU A 34 19.52 -3.43 -8.21
N ARG A 35 20.07 -2.25 -8.51
CA ARG A 35 21.36 -2.10 -9.21
C ARG A 35 22.55 -2.71 -8.46
N LYS A 36 22.47 -2.81 -7.14
CA LYS A 36 23.46 -3.52 -6.30
C LYS A 36 23.26 -5.03 -6.27
N GLY A 37 22.27 -5.56 -7.01
CA GLY A 37 21.92 -6.97 -7.05
C GLY A 37 20.97 -7.41 -5.92
N ASN A 38 20.46 -6.47 -5.14
CA ASN A 38 19.50 -6.71 -4.06
C ASN A 38 18.07 -6.52 -4.56
N ASP A 39 17.68 -7.29 -5.59
CA ASP A 39 16.36 -7.22 -6.18
C ASP A 39 15.43 -8.33 -5.67
N CYS A 40 14.12 -8.08 -5.76
CA CYS A 40 13.10 -9.07 -5.45
C CYS A 40 12.84 -10.06 -6.59
N LEU A 41 13.39 -9.82 -7.79
CA LEU A 41 13.14 -10.63 -8.99
C LEU A 41 13.78 -12.00 -8.88
N LYS A 42 14.94 -12.08 -8.23
CA LYS A 42 15.67 -13.33 -7.98
C LYS A 42 15.33 -14.00 -6.64
N CYS A 43 14.42 -13.41 -5.86
CA CYS A 43 13.99 -13.97 -4.59
C CYS A 43 13.14 -15.22 -4.83
N SER A 44 13.58 -16.36 -4.32
CA SER A 44 12.85 -17.63 -4.39
C SER A 44 12.07 -17.90 -3.09
N GLY A 45 10.99 -18.68 -3.15
CA GLY A 45 10.26 -19.13 -1.94
C GLY A 45 9.28 -18.11 -1.33
N ARG A 46 9.24 -18.01 0.02
CA ARG A 46 8.35 -17.12 0.79
C ARG A 46 8.59 -15.63 0.50
N CYS A 47 7.94 -15.09 -0.52
CA CYS A 47 8.00 -13.66 -0.78
C CYS A 47 7.18 -12.88 0.27
N CYS A 48 7.66 -11.69 0.65
CA CYS A 48 6.94 -10.76 1.54
C CYS A 48 5.56 -10.35 1.01
N THR A 49 5.27 -10.56 -0.27
CA THR A 49 3.94 -10.37 -0.85
C THR A 49 3.06 -11.63 -0.82
N TYR A 50 3.63 -12.83 -0.65
CA TYR A 50 2.89 -14.10 -0.73
C TYR A 50 2.53 -14.68 0.64
N GLU A 51 3.47 -14.86 1.58
CA GLU A 51 3.15 -15.54 2.86
C GLU A 51 3.12 -14.61 4.09
N ALA A 52 3.77 -13.44 4.01
CA ALA A 52 4.02 -12.61 5.20
C ALA A 52 3.86 -11.11 4.96
N ASN A 53 2.89 -10.68 4.12
CA ASN A 53 2.63 -9.26 3.95
C ASN A 53 2.00 -8.71 5.23
N SER A 54 2.56 -7.66 5.80
CA SER A 54 1.95 -6.95 6.92
C SER A 54 1.60 -5.51 6.56
N MET A 55 1.87 -5.04 5.35
CA MET A 55 1.77 -3.64 4.93
C MET A 55 0.37 -3.06 5.15
N ASN A 56 0.36 -1.80 5.58
CA ASN A 56 -0.84 -1.02 5.81
C ASN A 56 -0.83 0.19 4.87
N MET A 57 -2.01 0.72 4.61
CA MET A 57 -2.23 1.89 3.77
C MET A 57 -2.96 2.98 4.55
N THR A 58 -2.61 4.24 4.28
CA THR A 58 -3.47 5.38 4.62
C THR A 58 -4.67 5.46 3.67
N ASN A 59 -5.63 6.33 4.00
CA ASN A 59 -6.74 6.67 3.10
C ASN A 59 -6.23 7.22 1.76
N LEU A 60 -5.16 8.03 1.80
CA LEU A 60 -4.52 8.58 0.60
C LEU A 60 -3.91 7.49 -0.29
N GLU A 61 -3.10 6.59 0.28
CA GLU A 61 -2.52 5.47 -0.49
C GLU A 61 -3.62 4.60 -1.10
N ALA A 62 -4.74 4.40 -0.39
CA ALA A 62 -5.85 3.60 -0.87
C ALA A 62 -6.61 4.28 -2.01
N LEU A 63 -6.84 5.59 -1.93
CA LEU A 63 -7.45 6.34 -3.02
C LEU A 63 -6.56 6.32 -4.27
N GLU A 64 -5.25 6.47 -4.12
CA GLU A 64 -4.30 6.36 -5.24
C GLU A 64 -4.32 4.97 -5.88
N ALA A 65 -4.36 3.92 -5.06
CA ALA A 65 -4.48 2.55 -5.55
C ALA A 65 -5.80 2.33 -6.30
N LEU A 66 -6.92 2.81 -5.76
CA LEU A 66 -8.22 2.73 -6.43
C LEU A 66 -8.29 3.55 -7.73
N ALA A 67 -7.67 4.73 -7.78
CA ALA A 67 -7.56 5.51 -9.00
C ALA A 67 -6.79 4.75 -10.09
N PHE A 68 -5.71 4.06 -9.74
CA PHE A 68 -4.99 3.19 -10.66
C PHE A 68 -5.83 1.99 -11.10
N LEU A 69 -6.45 1.26 -10.17
CA LEU A 69 -7.28 0.10 -10.50
C LEU A 69 -8.49 0.48 -11.37
N GLU A 70 -9.02 1.69 -11.18
CA GLU A 70 -10.08 2.24 -12.02
C GLU A 70 -9.59 2.53 -13.44
N ASP A 71 -8.39 3.12 -13.59
CA ASP A 71 -7.79 3.40 -14.91
C ASP A 71 -7.52 2.12 -15.70
N GLU A 72 -7.11 1.05 -15.02
CA GLU A 72 -6.81 -0.25 -15.63
C GLU A 72 -8.05 -1.14 -15.82
N GLY A 73 -9.25 -0.69 -15.40
CA GLY A 73 -10.47 -1.48 -15.49
C GLY A 73 -10.47 -2.73 -14.59
N LEU A 74 -9.71 -2.69 -13.49
CA LEU A 74 -9.51 -3.81 -12.56
C LEU A 74 -10.45 -3.80 -11.36
N ILE A 75 -11.27 -2.75 -11.20
CA ILE A 75 -12.33 -2.73 -10.18
C ILE A 75 -13.51 -3.56 -10.70
N ASN A 76 -13.46 -4.86 -10.39
CA ASN A 76 -14.45 -5.86 -10.80
C ASN A 76 -14.74 -6.83 -9.65
N GLU A 77 -15.65 -7.79 -9.89
CA GLU A 77 -16.05 -8.80 -8.89
C GLU A 77 -14.86 -9.65 -8.42
N GLU A 78 -13.95 -10.03 -9.33
CA GLU A 78 -12.75 -10.81 -8.97
C GLU A 78 -11.88 -10.06 -7.95
N LEU A 79 -11.65 -8.75 -8.14
CA LEU A 79 -10.91 -7.95 -7.18
C LEU A 79 -11.60 -7.98 -5.81
N ILE A 80 -12.92 -7.73 -5.77
CA ILE A 80 -13.69 -7.69 -4.53
C ILE A 80 -13.60 -9.03 -3.80
N GLU A 81 -13.82 -10.15 -4.50
CA GLU A 81 -13.72 -11.50 -3.93
C GLU A 81 -12.33 -11.78 -3.36
N ARG A 82 -11.26 -11.35 -4.05
CA ARG A 82 -9.87 -11.51 -3.56
C ARG A 82 -9.61 -10.71 -2.30
N LEU A 83 -10.11 -9.47 -2.22
CA LEU A 83 -9.99 -8.64 -1.02
C LEU A 83 -10.74 -9.27 0.15
N GLU A 84 -12.01 -9.66 -0.04
CA GLU A 84 -12.85 -10.27 0.99
C GLU A 84 -12.30 -11.61 1.46
N LYS A 85 -11.83 -12.46 0.54
CA LYS A 85 -11.17 -13.72 0.85
C LYS A 85 -9.94 -13.49 1.72
N SER A 86 -9.09 -12.51 1.37
CA SER A 86 -7.91 -12.16 2.17
C SER A 86 -8.29 -11.69 3.58
N VAL A 87 -9.30 -10.82 3.71
CA VAL A 87 -9.80 -10.40 5.04
C VAL A 87 -10.28 -11.59 5.86
N LYS A 88 -11.10 -12.46 5.26
CA LYS A 88 -11.71 -13.61 5.95
C LYS A 88 -10.68 -14.66 6.36
N GLU A 89 -9.79 -15.04 5.45
CA GLU A 89 -8.76 -16.07 5.66
C GLU A 89 -7.78 -15.68 6.76
N PHE A 90 -7.34 -14.42 6.76
CA PHE A 90 -6.37 -13.91 7.73
C PHE A 90 -7.01 -13.16 8.90
N ARG A 91 -8.35 -13.12 8.96
CA ARG A 91 -9.15 -12.46 10.01
C ARG A 91 -8.72 -11.00 10.23
N LEU A 92 -8.48 -10.25 9.16
CA LEU A 92 -7.94 -8.89 9.20
C LEU A 92 -8.93 -7.86 9.78
N ASP A 93 -10.19 -8.26 9.90
CA ASP A 93 -11.30 -7.54 10.51
C ASP A 93 -11.29 -7.56 12.06
N SER A 94 -10.44 -8.38 12.67
CA SER A 94 -10.37 -8.54 14.13
C SER A 94 -9.01 -8.10 14.69
N MET A 95 -9.07 -7.12 15.58
CA MET A 95 -7.93 -6.66 16.36
C MET A 95 -7.65 -7.67 17.49
N LEU A 96 -6.41 -8.13 17.59
CA LEU A 96 -5.96 -8.94 18.72
C LEU A 96 -5.12 -8.05 19.64
N GLN A 97 -5.66 -7.70 20.81
CA GLN A 97 -4.92 -6.93 21.79
C GLN A 97 -3.92 -7.84 22.52
N ILE A 98 -2.65 -7.44 22.55
CA ILE A 98 -1.54 -8.18 23.19
C ILE A 98 -0.98 -7.46 24.42
N GLY A 99 -1.33 -6.19 24.59
CA GLY A 99 -0.89 -5.36 25.71
C GLY A 99 -1.76 -4.12 25.87
N LYS A 100 -1.45 -3.28 26.85
CA LYS A 100 -2.18 -2.03 27.07
C LYS A 100 -1.91 -1.07 25.90
N GLY A 101 -2.89 -0.90 25.03
CA GLY A 101 -2.77 -0.08 23.81
C GLY A 101 -1.97 -0.74 22.67
N GLU A 102 -1.55 -2.00 22.83
CA GLU A 102 -0.77 -2.72 21.83
C GLU A 102 -1.63 -3.79 21.15
N PHE A 103 -1.68 -3.71 19.82
CA PHE A 103 -2.43 -4.62 18.97
C PHE A 103 -1.49 -5.42 18.07
N TYR A 104 -1.73 -6.72 17.98
CA TYR A 104 -0.98 -7.60 17.10
C TYR A 104 -1.33 -7.32 15.64
N ARG A 105 -0.29 -7.01 14.85
CA ARG A 105 -0.41 -6.83 13.41
C ARG A 105 -0.28 -8.17 12.71
N LYS A 106 -1.39 -8.65 12.13
CA LYS A 106 -1.42 -9.91 11.40
C LYS A 106 -0.68 -9.80 10.06
N SER A 107 -0.02 -10.87 9.67
CA SER A 107 0.48 -11.06 8.31
C SER A 107 -0.59 -11.75 7.46
N TYR A 108 -0.56 -11.49 6.15
CA TYR A 108 -1.50 -12.01 5.17
C TYR A 108 -0.84 -12.20 3.80
N THR A 109 -1.49 -12.99 2.95
CA THR A 109 -1.17 -13.05 1.52
C THR A 109 -1.74 -11.82 0.83
N CYS A 110 -0.89 -11.05 0.14
CA CYS A 110 -1.31 -9.85 -0.55
C CYS A 110 -2.37 -10.21 -1.62
N PRO A 111 -3.54 -9.54 -1.65
CA PRO A 111 -4.58 -9.83 -2.64
C PRO A 111 -4.11 -9.57 -4.08
N PHE A 112 -3.06 -8.77 -4.26
CA PHE A 112 -2.45 -8.43 -5.56
C PHE A 112 -1.25 -9.31 -5.95
N PHE A 113 -0.96 -10.36 -5.18
CA PHE A 113 0.05 -11.33 -5.59
C PHE A 113 -0.48 -12.12 -6.80
N ASN A 114 0.28 -12.10 -7.90
CA ASN A 114 -0.09 -12.64 -9.20
C ASN A 114 -1.43 -12.09 -9.71
N PHE A 115 -1.66 -10.78 -9.56
CA PHE A 115 -2.85 -10.10 -10.07
C PHE A 115 -2.58 -8.65 -10.48
N PRO A 116 -3.02 -8.23 -11.69
CA PRO A 116 -3.54 -9.09 -12.78
C PRO A 116 -2.44 -9.87 -13.50
N THR A 117 -1.16 -9.57 -13.23
CA THR A 117 0.01 -10.19 -13.86
C THR A 117 0.91 -10.82 -12.81
N TRP A 118 1.87 -11.65 -13.24
CA TRP A 118 2.83 -12.31 -12.35
C TRP A 118 3.59 -11.28 -11.51
N GLY A 119 3.71 -11.51 -10.20
CA GLY A 119 4.22 -10.54 -9.24
C GLY A 119 3.13 -9.60 -8.69
N CYS A 120 3.49 -8.35 -8.39
CA CYS A 120 2.53 -7.35 -7.92
C CYS A 120 2.16 -6.43 -9.07
N GLY A 121 0.89 -6.45 -9.47
CA GLY A 121 0.36 -5.67 -10.61
C GLY A 121 0.40 -4.16 -10.44
N PHE A 122 0.66 -3.65 -9.23
CA PHE A 122 0.89 -2.23 -9.01
C PHE A 122 2.27 -1.83 -9.53
N GLY A 123 2.32 -0.88 -10.46
CA GLY A 123 3.55 -0.16 -10.77
C GLY A 123 4.12 0.53 -9.52
N ALA A 124 5.44 0.73 -9.46
CA ALA A 124 6.09 1.31 -8.26
C ALA A 124 5.50 2.67 -7.83
N LYS A 125 4.93 3.44 -8.75
CA LYS A 125 4.26 4.73 -8.51
C LYS A 125 2.91 4.62 -7.79
N ASN A 126 2.32 3.44 -7.73
CA ASN A 126 0.98 3.20 -7.17
C ASN A 126 1.02 2.24 -5.97
N LYS A 127 2.19 1.68 -5.65
CA LYS A 127 2.37 0.82 -4.48
C LYS A 127 2.27 1.63 -3.19
N PRO A 128 1.83 1.01 -2.08
CA PRO A 128 2.00 1.59 -0.75
C PRO A 128 3.46 1.93 -0.49
N TYR A 129 3.73 3.01 0.25
CA TYR A 129 5.10 3.45 0.56
C TYR A 129 5.89 2.35 1.27
N GLY A 130 5.24 1.64 2.19
CA GLY A 130 5.83 0.51 2.89
C GLY A 130 6.29 -0.61 1.95
N CYS A 131 5.52 -0.88 0.88
CA CYS A 131 5.89 -1.89 -0.12
C CYS A 131 7.12 -1.48 -0.95
N ILE A 132 7.30 -0.18 -1.23
CA ILE A 132 8.44 0.31 -2.01
C ILE A 132 9.70 0.36 -1.15
N ALA A 133 9.55 0.76 0.12
CA ALA A 133 10.66 0.86 1.06
C ALA A 133 11.17 -0.51 1.54
N PHE A 134 10.38 -1.57 1.43
CA PHE A 134 10.71 -2.91 1.90
C PHE A 134 11.48 -3.71 0.85
N ASN A 135 12.77 -3.88 1.07
CA ASN A 135 13.68 -4.50 0.10
C ASN A 135 14.64 -5.51 0.77
N PRO A 136 15.21 -6.46 -0.01
CA PRO A 136 16.32 -7.30 0.43
C PRO A 136 17.54 -6.45 0.82
N ARG A 137 18.23 -6.81 1.91
CA ARG A 137 19.50 -6.15 2.30
C ARG A 137 20.73 -6.70 1.59
N GLU A 138 20.62 -7.89 1.01
CA GLU A 138 21.69 -8.58 0.33
C GLU A 138 21.14 -9.37 -0.86
N SER A 139 22.02 -9.76 -1.77
CA SER A 139 21.64 -10.47 -3.00
C SER A 139 21.32 -11.94 -2.73
N GLY A 140 20.49 -12.55 -3.56
CA GLY A 140 20.24 -14.00 -3.50
C GLY A 140 19.40 -14.43 -2.30
N GLN A 141 18.57 -13.53 -1.76
CA GLN A 141 17.66 -13.87 -0.68
C GLN A 141 16.66 -14.93 -1.10
N GLU A 142 16.44 -15.89 -0.20
CA GLU A 142 15.38 -16.88 -0.31
C GLU A 142 14.42 -16.71 0.86
N ASN A 143 13.14 -17.02 0.63
CA ASN A 143 12.10 -17.04 1.65
C ASN A 143 11.95 -15.74 2.45
N GLY A 144 12.31 -14.59 1.85
CA GLY A 144 12.20 -13.29 2.49
C GLY A 144 13.09 -13.13 3.73
N GLY A 145 14.16 -13.92 3.87
CA GLY A 145 14.94 -14.06 5.09
C GLY A 145 15.52 -12.76 5.66
N ASN A 146 16.06 -11.89 4.81
CA ASN A 146 16.72 -10.63 5.21
C ASN A 146 16.16 -9.41 4.46
N CYS A 147 14.83 -9.31 4.41
CA CYS A 147 14.14 -8.15 3.86
C CYS A 147 13.66 -7.21 4.98
N ASN A 148 13.77 -5.90 4.77
CA ASN A 148 13.20 -4.91 5.68
C ASN A 148 12.92 -3.57 5.00
N SER A 149 12.12 -2.77 5.71
CA SER A 149 11.89 -1.39 5.33
C SER A 149 13.14 -0.56 5.57
N ASN A 150 13.55 0.22 4.57
CA ASN A 150 14.50 1.30 4.75
C ASN A 150 13.82 2.48 5.49
N LEU A 151 13.89 2.46 6.82
CA LEU A 151 13.25 3.47 7.68
C LEU A 151 13.83 4.87 7.49
N GLU A 152 15.13 4.99 7.26
CA GLU A 152 15.78 6.29 7.01
C GLU A 152 15.17 6.98 5.79
N ILE A 153 14.99 6.23 4.70
CA ILE A 153 14.43 6.75 3.46
C ILE A 153 12.92 7.03 3.61
N GLN A 154 12.19 6.22 4.38
CA GLN A 154 10.81 6.54 4.74
C GLN A 154 10.69 7.84 5.54
N MET A 155 11.58 8.07 6.52
CA MET A 155 11.60 9.30 7.31
C MET A 155 11.93 10.53 6.44
N LYS A 156 12.89 10.40 5.53
CA LYS A 156 13.20 11.48 4.56
C LYS A 156 11.99 11.83 3.71
N ARG A 157 11.25 10.83 3.21
CA ARG A 157 10.01 11.05 2.45
C ARG A 157 8.95 11.74 3.31
N LEU A 158 8.72 11.27 4.53
CA LEU A 158 7.75 11.88 5.45
C LEU A 158 8.08 13.36 5.71
N PHE A 159 9.34 13.69 5.96
CA PHE A 159 9.77 15.07 6.20
C PHE A 159 9.33 16.05 5.10
N PHE A 160 9.28 15.62 3.83
CA PHE A 160 8.87 16.49 2.72
C PHE A 160 7.37 16.55 2.45
N HIS A 161 6.61 15.52 2.84
CA HIS A 161 5.21 15.36 2.38
C HIS A 161 4.19 15.19 3.51
N GLU A 162 4.60 14.94 4.75
CA GLU A 162 3.72 14.51 5.86
C GLU A 162 2.52 15.45 6.08
N ASP A 163 2.74 16.77 6.09
CA ASP A 163 1.66 17.71 6.38
C ASP A 163 0.56 17.66 5.31
N LYS A 164 0.93 17.72 4.03
CA LYS A 164 -0.03 17.64 2.91
C LYS A 164 -0.67 16.26 2.80
N GLU A 165 0.08 15.20 3.11
CA GLU A 165 -0.44 13.84 3.12
C GLU A 165 -1.48 13.62 4.21
N ARG A 166 -1.24 14.15 5.40
CA ARG A 166 -2.17 14.12 6.51
C ARG A 166 -3.43 14.90 6.18
N GLU A 167 -3.29 16.14 5.68
CA GLU A 167 -4.42 16.96 5.24
C GLU A 167 -5.27 16.24 4.19
N ALA A 168 -4.64 15.68 3.15
CA ALA A 168 -5.33 14.91 2.12
C ALA A 168 -5.99 13.65 2.70
N SER A 169 -5.33 12.92 3.61
CA SER A 169 -5.91 11.72 4.26
C SER A 169 -7.15 12.06 5.08
N SER A 170 -7.13 13.18 5.81
CA SER A 170 -8.27 13.66 6.58
C SER A 170 -9.43 14.10 5.68
N LEU A 171 -9.17 14.81 4.58
CA LEU A 171 -10.21 15.13 3.60
C LEU A 171 -10.86 13.87 3.01
N ILE A 172 -10.06 12.85 2.69
CA ILE A 172 -10.59 11.56 2.20
C ILE A 172 -11.47 10.91 3.27
N ALA A 173 -11.02 10.92 4.53
CA ALA A 173 -11.79 10.38 5.65
C ALA A 173 -13.18 11.03 5.75
N GLU A 174 -13.25 12.36 5.61
CA GLU A 174 -14.51 13.11 5.59
C GLU A 174 -15.39 12.78 4.38
N GLN A 175 -14.81 12.71 3.18
CA GLN A 175 -15.55 12.45 1.93
C GLN A 175 -16.21 11.06 1.94
N PHE A 176 -15.53 10.06 2.50
CA PHE A 176 -16.03 8.68 2.57
C PHE A 176 -16.72 8.33 3.90
N LYS A 177 -16.67 9.21 4.92
CA LYS A 177 -17.16 8.97 6.29
C LYS A 177 -16.50 7.76 6.95
N ILE A 178 -15.19 7.69 6.84
CA ILE A 178 -14.35 6.61 7.37
C ILE A 178 -13.35 7.17 8.38
N ALA A 179 -12.65 6.29 9.11
CA ALA A 179 -11.61 6.73 10.04
C ALA A 179 -10.36 7.21 9.29
N ASP A 180 -9.67 8.21 9.85
CA ASP A 180 -8.32 8.61 9.39
C ASP A 180 -7.25 7.75 10.07
N ASP A 181 -7.23 6.47 9.70
CA ASP A 181 -6.30 5.48 10.23
C ASP A 181 -5.60 4.67 9.12
N LYS A 182 -4.63 3.85 9.55
CA LYS A 182 -3.95 2.89 8.68
C LYS A 182 -4.49 1.50 8.95
N SER A 183 -4.91 0.79 7.91
CA SER A 183 -5.27 -0.63 8.01
C SER A 183 -4.61 -1.44 6.89
N SER A 184 -4.72 -2.76 6.95
CA SER A 184 -4.13 -3.64 5.93
C SER A 184 -4.66 -3.29 4.53
N ILE A 185 -3.86 -3.56 3.49
CA ILE A 185 -4.23 -3.30 2.08
C ILE A 185 -5.68 -3.74 1.77
N PRO A 186 -6.09 -5.00 2.04
CA PRO A 186 -7.45 -5.43 1.71
C PRO A 186 -8.54 -4.71 2.51
N MET A 187 -8.31 -4.48 3.81
CA MET A 187 -9.27 -3.78 4.68
C MET A 187 -9.48 -2.34 4.20
N LYS A 188 -8.39 -1.60 3.95
CA LYS A 188 -8.47 -0.19 3.58
C LYS A 188 -9.11 0.01 2.20
N LEU A 189 -8.81 -0.88 1.23
CA LEU A 189 -9.45 -0.81 -0.08
C LEU A 189 -10.95 -1.14 -0.01
N LEU A 190 -11.34 -2.18 0.74
CA LEU A 190 -12.76 -2.51 0.93
C LEU A 190 -13.53 -1.41 1.65
N GLU A 191 -12.91 -0.77 2.65
CA GLU A 191 -13.50 0.36 3.36
C GLU A 191 -13.86 1.50 2.39
N LEU A 192 -12.96 1.91 1.49
CA LEU A 192 -13.24 2.94 0.49
C LEU A 192 -14.23 2.47 -0.60
N LEU A 193 -14.13 1.22 -1.06
CA LEU A 193 -15.03 0.66 -2.08
C LEU A 193 -16.48 0.57 -1.60
N ASN A 194 -16.68 0.19 -0.33
CA ASN A 194 -18.01 0.01 0.28
C ASN A 194 -18.60 1.33 0.80
N SER A 195 -17.78 2.38 0.91
CA SER A 195 -18.21 3.68 1.41
C SER A 195 -18.92 4.52 0.34
N LYS A 196 -19.95 5.26 0.77
CA LYS A 196 -20.64 6.23 -0.08
C LYS A 196 -19.80 7.51 -0.13
N VAL A 197 -19.52 7.98 -1.34
CA VAL A 197 -18.88 9.29 -1.55
C VAL A 197 -19.96 10.36 -1.53
N ASN A 198 -19.75 11.43 -0.75
CA ASN A 198 -20.63 12.60 -0.73
C ASN A 198 -20.44 13.50 -1.95
#